data_AF-A0A3C1RL44-F1
#
_entry.id   AF-A0A3C1RL44-F1
#
_cell.length_a   1.000
_cell.length_b   1.000
_cell.length_c   1.000
_cell.angle_alpha   90.00
_cell.angle_beta   90.00
_cell.angle_gamma   90.00
#
_symmetry.space_group_name_H-M   'P 1'
#
loop_
_entity.id
_entity.type
_entity.pdbx_description
1 polymer ?
#
loop_
_entity_poly.entity_id
_entity_poly.type
_entity_poly.pdbx_seq_one_letter_code
_entity_poly.pdbx_strand_id
1 'polypeptide(L)'
;MKQKLTLSLFFVVTLFSSKAQSVDQYVQDNYSAEIVTKIYNLVSKTNISGDKQRAIAGIFKNQDNAIAVMIKNNETKRAIDSVNSLYQNSWKAILSATDQFYYSTETAKENKDLRYSYTLLSLAIKYKDDLSLSAPLTDYLLSKIDSLKIKEDLFYQQNPTQVFNSYTLQNQYINSVLSDLQYSKLMDIKGKERAYSKAKIDWEELTQKGLAINLNADSTISQFVKFYLKKDFIYGRYQQNLSVRRVHLQNLYDTEPDAMRKLYYSRKYKNTQDNNKPGNFSQFLFAIKNTDKLGLSEDKEKELLNKANELEKLKEEAYSLDSTKPYDSRKYECENLKQILSPEQYENLLNIKNSGRAKNAAYTDWRELTQRNMIAGHDKDSTIAELSDYYLRRLNAIDKNEDDKIRQSDVLKELYDTKPNALSALIKARRSPGNDTQGQSFQW
;
A
#
# COMPACT_ATOMS: atom_id res chain seq x y z
N MET A 1 -29.43 -83.84 -0.47
CA MET A 1 -28.58 -82.79 -1.07
C MET A 1 -29.21 -81.42 -0.85
N LYS A 2 -28.61 -80.58 0.01
CA LYS A 2 -28.46 -79.13 -0.18
C LYS A 2 -27.63 -78.61 0.99
N GLN A 3 -26.53 -77.96 0.63
CA GLN A 3 -25.38 -77.64 1.47
C GLN A 3 -25.70 -76.53 2.47
N LYS A 4 -25.16 -76.69 3.68
CA LYS A 4 -24.88 -75.62 4.63
C LYS A 4 -23.79 -74.72 4.05
N LEU A 5 -23.99 -73.41 4.09
CA LEU A 5 -22.90 -72.45 3.94
C LEU A 5 -23.02 -71.41 5.06
N THR A 6 -22.29 -71.67 6.13
CA THR A 6 -21.88 -70.71 7.16
C THR A 6 -20.89 -69.73 6.52
N LEU A 7 -21.25 -68.45 6.44
CA LEU A 7 -20.30 -67.38 6.14
C LEU A 7 -20.14 -66.51 7.39
N SER A 8 -19.11 -66.81 8.17
CA SER A 8 -18.60 -65.94 9.23
C SER A 8 -17.96 -64.72 8.57
N LEU A 9 -18.67 -63.58 8.58
CA LEU A 9 -18.11 -62.30 8.18
C LEU A 9 -17.31 -61.73 9.35
N PHE A 10 -16.01 -62.01 9.35
CA PHE A 10 -15.04 -61.41 10.27
C PHE A 10 -14.88 -59.93 9.89
N PHE A 11 -15.56 -59.03 10.60
CA PHE A 11 -15.34 -57.59 10.50
C PHE A 11 -14.03 -57.27 11.24
N VAL A 12 -12.91 -57.31 10.52
CA VAL A 12 -11.65 -56.73 11.01
C VAL A 12 -11.81 -55.21 10.94
N VAL A 13 -12.33 -54.63 12.02
CA VAL A 13 -12.17 -53.21 12.30
C VAL A 13 -10.70 -53.02 12.69
N THR A 14 -9.85 -52.72 11.71
CA THR A 14 -8.55 -52.10 12.00
C THR A 14 -8.81 -50.70 12.53
N LEU A 15 -8.96 -50.60 13.86
CA LEU A 15 -8.75 -49.36 14.58
C LEU A 15 -7.31 -48.92 14.34
N PHE A 16 -7.07 -48.10 13.31
CA PHE A 16 -5.84 -47.32 13.18
C PHE A 16 -5.81 -46.32 14.34
N SER A 17 -5.27 -46.77 15.47
CA SER A 17 -4.73 -45.87 16.48
C SER A 17 -3.52 -45.18 15.84
N SER A 18 -3.71 -43.94 15.39
CA SER A 18 -2.67 -43.09 14.83
C SER A 18 -1.67 -42.71 15.93
N LYS A 19 -0.80 -43.64 16.31
CA LYS A 19 0.46 -43.30 16.98
C LYS A 19 1.36 -42.66 15.92
N ALA A 20 1.90 -41.48 16.21
CA ALA A 20 2.86 -40.79 15.35
C ALA A 20 3.98 -41.76 14.97
N GLN A 21 4.33 -41.80 13.68
CA GLN A 21 5.43 -42.63 13.21
C GLN A 21 6.74 -42.09 13.80
N SER A 22 7.61 -42.96 14.29
CA SER A 22 8.94 -42.55 14.77
C SER A 22 9.80 -42.06 13.61
N VAL A 23 10.64 -41.05 13.88
CA VAL A 23 11.65 -40.59 12.94
C VAL A 23 12.68 -41.69 12.74
N ASP A 24 13.06 -41.96 11.50
CA ASP A 24 14.06 -42.96 11.15
C ASP A 24 15.40 -42.70 11.86
N GLN A 25 16.01 -43.75 12.42
CA GLN A 25 17.22 -43.62 13.25
C GLN A 25 18.37 -42.96 12.50
N TYR A 26 18.53 -43.25 11.20
CA TYR A 26 19.56 -42.61 10.39
C TYR A 26 19.33 -41.10 10.28
N VAL A 27 18.08 -40.65 10.18
CA VAL A 27 17.76 -39.22 10.16
C VAL A 27 18.11 -38.57 11.49
N GLN A 28 17.81 -39.23 12.61
CA GLN A 28 18.16 -38.74 13.95
C GLN A 28 19.68 -38.61 14.16
N ASP A 29 20.45 -39.59 13.68
CA ASP A 29 21.89 -39.66 13.92
C ASP A 29 22.72 -38.75 12.99
N ASN A 30 22.20 -38.42 11.80
CA ASN A 30 22.99 -37.79 10.72
C ASN A 30 22.54 -36.38 10.29
N TYR A 31 21.44 -35.86 10.83
CA TYR A 31 20.91 -34.53 10.48
C TYR A 31 20.79 -33.62 11.71
N SER A 32 20.75 -32.30 11.48
CA SER A 32 20.58 -31.32 12.56
C SER A 32 19.24 -31.46 13.26
N ALA A 33 19.17 -31.03 14.52
CA ALA A 33 17.92 -31.05 15.31
C ALA A 33 16.75 -30.33 14.60
N GLU A 34 17.04 -29.27 13.84
CA GLU A 34 16.03 -28.56 13.05
C GLU A 34 15.46 -29.43 11.93
N ILE A 35 16.32 -30.12 11.16
CA ILE A 35 15.88 -31.02 10.09
C ILE A 35 15.14 -32.22 10.68
N VAL A 36 15.63 -32.78 11.80
CA VAL A 36 14.94 -33.84 12.55
C VAL A 36 13.54 -33.38 12.98
N THR A 37 13.40 -32.13 13.44
CA THR A 37 12.10 -31.54 13.79
C THR A 37 11.18 -31.38 12.57
N LYS A 38 11.72 -30.92 11.43
CA LYS A 38 10.97 -30.82 10.16
C LYS A 38 10.45 -32.20 9.71
N ILE A 39 11.26 -33.24 9.85
CA ILE A 39 10.87 -34.63 9.53
C ILE A 39 9.86 -35.16 10.56
N TYR A 40 10.08 -34.93 11.85
CA TYR A 40 9.13 -35.29 12.91
C TYR A 40 7.74 -34.71 12.64
N ASN A 41 7.67 -33.43 12.27
CA ASN A 41 6.42 -32.75 11.92
C ASN A 41 5.74 -33.34 10.67
N LEU A 42 6.51 -33.91 9.75
CA LEU A 42 5.98 -34.58 8.57
C LEU A 42 5.42 -35.98 8.91
N VAL A 43 6.17 -36.78 9.68
CA VAL A 43 5.80 -38.16 10.04
C VAL A 43 4.76 -38.24 11.16
N SER A 44 4.52 -37.13 11.87
CA SER A 44 3.36 -37.00 12.77
C SER A 44 2.04 -36.88 12.00
N LYS A 45 2.09 -36.53 10.71
CA LYS A 45 0.92 -36.25 9.85
C LYS A 45 0.77 -37.21 8.68
N THR A 46 1.80 -37.99 8.38
CA THR A 46 1.88 -38.88 7.23
C THR A 46 2.56 -40.18 7.61
N ASN A 47 2.33 -41.26 6.87
CA ASN A 47 2.98 -42.54 7.11
C ASN A 47 3.96 -42.85 5.96
N ILE A 48 5.22 -42.43 6.12
CA ILE A 48 6.24 -42.50 5.06
C ILE A 48 7.43 -43.36 5.48
N SER A 49 7.93 -44.21 4.57
CA SER A 49 9.04 -45.12 4.88
C SER A 49 10.34 -44.38 5.28
N GLY A 50 11.22 -45.06 6.00
CA GLY A 50 12.53 -44.52 6.40
C GLY A 50 13.36 -44.01 5.21
N ASP A 51 13.30 -44.68 4.06
CA ASP A 51 13.95 -44.20 2.82
C ASP A 51 13.41 -42.86 2.36
N LYS A 52 12.08 -42.66 2.41
CA LYS A 52 11.46 -41.38 2.07
C LYS A 52 11.81 -40.30 3.08
N GLN A 53 11.86 -40.64 4.37
CA GLN A 53 12.29 -39.71 5.42
C GLN A 53 13.74 -39.25 5.18
N ARG A 54 14.66 -40.17 4.85
CA ARG A 54 16.06 -39.86 4.50
C ARG A 54 16.16 -38.98 3.26
N ALA A 55 15.39 -39.29 2.22
CA ALA A 55 15.38 -38.49 0.98
C ALA A 55 14.89 -37.05 1.23
N ILE A 56 13.80 -36.89 1.99
CA ILE A 56 13.25 -35.56 2.33
C ILE A 56 14.20 -34.81 3.26
N ALA A 57 14.86 -35.46 4.21
CA ALA A 57 15.87 -34.85 5.08
C ALA A 57 17.05 -34.30 4.26
N GLY A 58 17.47 -35.03 3.22
CA GLY A 58 18.47 -34.56 2.25
C GLY A 58 18.04 -33.30 1.51
N ILE A 59 16.76 -33.22 1.11
CA ILE A 59 16.20 -32.02 0.47
C ILE A 59 16.20 -30.82 1.43
N PHE A 60 15.81 -31.00 2.69
CA PHE A 60 15.86 -29.92 3.69
C PHE A 60 17.30 -29.44 3.96
N LYS A 61 18.26 -30.36 4.06
CA LYS A 61 19.69 -29.99 4.19
C LYS A 61 20.17 -29.15 3.00
N ASN A 62 19.80 -29.55 1.78
CA ASN A 62 20.18 -28.82 0.58
C ASN A 62 19.51 -27.44 0.49
N GLN A 63 18.24 -27.35 0.92
CA GLN A 63 17.53 -26.09 1.03
C GLN A 63 18.22 -25.14 2.01
N ASP A 64 18.51 -25.59 3.24
CA ASP A 64 19.12 -24.77 4.29
C ASP A 64 20.52 -24.29 3.83
N ASN A 65 21.31 -25.15 3.18
CA ASN A 65 22.60 -24.78 2.58
C ASN A 65 22.46 -23.74 1.47
N ALA A 66 21.51 -23.91 0.55
CA ALA A 66 21.28 -22.97 -0.54
C ALA A 66 20.88 -21.59 -0.01
N ILE A 67 19.97 -21.55 0.96
CA ILE A 67 19.51 -20.31 1.59
C ILE A 67 20.64 -19.63 2.35
N ALA A 68 21.46 -20.39 3.07
CA ALA A 68 22.62 -19.83 3.79
C ALA A 68 23.61 -19.14 2.83
N VAL A 69 23.87 -19.74 1.65
CA VAL A 69 24.70 -19.11 0.61
C VAL A 69 24.04 -17.85 0.05
N MET A 70 22.74 -17.89 -0.22
CA MET A 70 21.99 -16.73 -0.72
C MET A 70 22.00 -15.56 0.28
N ILE A 71 21.80 -15.84 1.57
CA ILE A 71 21.88 -14.85 2.64
C ILE A 71 23.29 -14.25 2.70
N LYS A 72 24.34 -15.10 2.64
CA LYS A 72 25.74 -14.63 2.64
C LYS A 72 26.05 -13.73 1.44
N ASN A 73 25.39 -13.97 0.31
CA ASN A 73 25.52 -13.19 -0.92
C ASN A 73 24.57 -11.98 -1.01
N ASN A 74 23.83 -11.66 0.06
CA ASN A 74 22.84 -10.58 0.11
C ASN A 74 21.76 -10.67 -0.99
N GLU A 75 21.35 -11.89 -1.34
CA GLU A 75 20.26 -12.11 -2.29
C GLU A 75 18.93 -11.57 -1.78
N THR A 76 18.05 -11.19 -2.70
CA THR A 76 16.75 -10.61 -2.33
C THR A 76 15.83 -11.64 -1.67
N LYS A 77 14.96 -11.17 -0.77
CA LYS A 77 13.90 -12.00 -0.16
C LYS A 77 13.08 -12.76 -1.20
N ARG A 78 12.77 -12.13 -2.35
CA ARG A 78 12.01 -12.78 -3.44
C ARG A 78 12.77 -13.96 -4.07
N ALA A 79 14.08 -13.85 -4.23
CA ALA A 79 14.90 -14.94 -4.74
C ALA A 79 14.92 -16.10 -3.73
N ILE A 80 15.07 -15.80 -2.44
CA ILE A 80 15.03 -16.79 -1.35
C ILE A 80 13.66 -17.49 -1.30
N ASP A 81 12.55 -16.74 -1.42
CA ASP A 81 11.19 -17.29 -1.45
C ASP A 81 10.95 -18.21 -2.67
N SER A 82 11.58 -17.91 -3.80
CA SER A 82 11.50 -18.73 -5.01
C SER A 82 12.23 -20.06 -4.83
N VAL A 83 13.43 -20.03 -4.23
CA VAL A 83 14.18 -21.24 -3.87
C VAL A 83 13.41 -22.07 -2.83
N ASN A 84 12.84 -21.43 -1.80
CA ASN A 84 11.96 -22.10 -0.84
C ASN A 84 10.80 -22.84 -1.53
N SER A 85 10.15 -22.19 -2.49
CA SER A 85 9.02 -22.78 -3.22
C SER A 85 9.44 -23.99 -4.06
N LEU A 86 10.61 -23.93 -4.71
CA LEU A 86 11.17 -25.03 -5.49
C LEU A 86 11.43 -26.26 -4.60
N TYR A 87 12.15 -26.07 -3.49
CA TYR A 87 12.43 -27.15 -2.54
C TYR A 87 11.16 -27.71 -1.90
N GLN A 88 10.15 -26.87 -1.65
CA GLN A 88 8.84 -27.32 -1.18
C GLN A 88 8.15 -28.27 -2.16
N ASN A 89 8.21 -27.97 -3.46
CA ASN A 89 7.65 -28.83 -4.49
C ASN A 89 8.44 -30.15 -4.59
N SER A 90 9.77 -30.09 -4.48
CA SER A 90 10.65 -31.26 -4.57
C SER A 90 10.36 -32.30 -3.48
N TRP A 91 10.24 -31.89 -2.21
CA TRP A 91 9.96 -32.89 -1.17
C TRP A 91 8.50 -33.36 -1.19
N LYS A 92 7.53 -32.50 -1.56
CA LYS A 92 6.13 -32.92 -1.72
C LYS A 92 6.00 -33.99 -2.81
N ALA A 93 6.78 -33.91 -3.88
CA ALA A 93 6.77 -34.91 -4.95
C ALA A 93 7.22 -36.32 -4.49
N ILE A 94 7.92 -36.45 -3.35
CA ILE A 94 8.30 -37.75 -2.76
C ILE A 94 7.11 -38.41 -2.04
N LEU A 95 6.16 -37.60 -1.58
CA LEU A 95 4.94 -38.07 -0.93
C LEU A 95 3.98 -38.67 -1.95
N SER A 96 3.25 -39.72 -1.55
CA SER A 96 2.13 -40.21 -2.35
C SER A 96 1.02 -39.15 -2.40
N ALA A 97 0.13 -39.21 -3.39
CA ALA A 97 -1.02 -38.30 -3.45
C ALA A 97 -1.87 -38.35 -2.16
N THR A 98 -2.00 -39.53 -1.56
CA THR A 98 -2.68 -39.75 -0.28
C THR A 98 -1.94 -39.08 0.88
N ASP A 99 -0.61 -39.20 0.96
CA ASP A 99 0.19 -38.55 2.01
C ASP A 99 0.20 -37.02 1.85
N GLN A 100 0.22 -36.51 0.61
CA GLN A 100 0.07 -35.08 0.34
C GLN A 100 -1.30 -34.56 0.81
N PHE A 101 -2.36 -35.35 0.58
CA PHE A 101 -3.70 -35.05 1.07
C PHE A 101 -3.76 -35.05 2.61
N TYR A 102 -3.21 -36.07 3.28
CA TYR A 102 -3.17 -36.09 4.75
C TYR A 102 -2.33 -34.96 5.35
N TYR A 103 -1.15 -34.70 4.79
CA TYR A 103 -0.30 -33.60 5.22
C TYR A 103 -1.01 -32.25 5.11
N SER A 104 -1.67 -31.99 3.97
CA SER A 104 -2.39 -30.75 3.73
C SER A 104 -3.62 -30.58 4.63
N THR A 105 -4.36 -31.66 4.89
CA THR A 105 -5.54 -31.64 5.77
C THR A 105 -5.19 -31.48 7.24
N GLU A 106 -4.18 -32.20 7.75
CA GLU A 106 -3.72 -32.03 9.14
C GLU A 106 -3.02 -30.69 9.36
N THR A 107 -2.25 -30.19 8.37
CA THR A 107 -1.72 -28.81 8.43
C THR A 107 -2.84 -27.77 8.39
N ALA A 108 -3.93 -28.01 7.65
CA ALA A 108 -5.11 -27.15 7.67
C ALA A 108 -5.83 -27.18 9.03
N LYS A 109 -5.83 -28.33 9.74
CA LYS A 109 -6.35 -28.50 11.11
C LYS A 109 -5.45 -27.89 12.20
N GLU A 110 -4.13 -27.97 12.12
CA GLU A 110 -3.27 -27.21 13.04
C GLU A 110 -3.45 -25.70 12.83
N ASN A 111 -3.60 -25.28 11.57
CA ASN A 111 -4.04 -23.92 11.25
C ASN A 111 -5.49 -23.63 11.69
N LYS A 112 -6.34 -24.64 11.96
CA LYS A 112 -7.72 -24.53 12.52
C LYS A 112 -7.65 -24.16 14.00
N ASP A 113 -6.77 -24.79 14.78
CA ASP A 113 -6.58 -24.48 16.22
C ASP A 113 -5.94 -23.10 16.45
N LEU A 114 -5.00 -22.71 15.58
CA LEU A 114 -4.49 -21.33 15.58
C LEU A 114 -5.58 -20.33 15.17
N ARG A 115 -6.47 -20.65 14.22
CA ARG A 115 -7.54 -19.75 13.76
C ARG A 115 -8.62 -19.48 14.81
N TYR A 116 -8.95 -20.44 15.68
CA TYR A 116 -9.93 -20.21 16.74
C TYR A 116 -9.38 -19.40 17.92
N SER A 117 -8.07 -19.41 18.14
CA SER A 117 -7.41 -18.62 19.20
C SER A 117 -7.41 -17.10 18.95
N TYR A 118 -7.82 -16.65 17.76
CA TYR A 118 -7.83 -15.23 17.35
C TYR A 118 -9.17 -14.77 16.72
N THR A 119 -10.27 -15.51 16.91
CA THR A 119 -11.61 -15.01 16.53
C THR A 119 -12.02 -13.83 17.41
N LEU A 120 -12.85 -12.91 16.91
CA LEU A 120 -13.29 -11.74 17.70
C LEU A 120 -14.04 -12.18 18.98
N LEU A 121 -14.77 -13.29 18.88
CA LEU A 121 -15.48 -13.92 19.99
C LEU A 121 -14.50 -14.51 21.03
N SER A 122 -13.50 -15.30 20.59
CA SER A 122 -12.49 -15.86 21.50
C SER A 122 -11.68 -14.77 22.20
N LEU A 123 -11.36 -13.67 21.50
CA LEU A 123 -10.71 -12.50 22.09
C LEU A 123 -11.62 -11.84 23.14
N ALA A 124 -12.91 -11.68 22.85
CA ALA A 124 -13.86 -11.13 23.83
C ALA A 124 -13.93 -11.98 25.11
N ILE A 125 -13.95 -13.31 24.98
CA ILE A 125 -13.93 -14.24 26.12
C ILE A 125 -12.60 -14.18 26.88
N LYS A 126 -11.48 -14.17 26.15
CA LYS A 126 -10.13 -14.11 26.75
C LYS A 126 -9.94 -12.85 27.60
N TYR A 127 -10.48 -11.73 27.14
CA TYR A 127 -10.38 -10.42 27.81
C TYR A 127 -11.69 -10.01 28.48
N LYS A 128 -12.52 -10.97 28.90
CA LYS A 128 -13.85 -10.70 29.44
C LYS A 128 -13.85 -9.74 30.64
N ASP A 129 -12.80 -9.81 31.47
CA ASP A 129 -12.68 -8.97 32.67
C ASP A 129 -12.32 -7.52 32.31
N ASP A 130 -11.38 -7.33 31.38
CA ASP A 130 -10.99 -6.00 30.84
C ASP A 130 -12.14 -5.31 30.09
N LEU A 131 -12.98 -6.12 29.46
CA LEU A 131 -14.21 -5.70 28.78
C LEU A 131 -15.40 -5.58 29.74
N SER A 132 -15.25 -5.99 31.00
CA SER A 132 -16.32 -5.99 32.01
C SER A 132 -17.58 -6.69 31.50
N LEU A 133 -17.42 -7.87 30.89
CA LEU A 133 -18.56 -8.66 30.40
C LEU A 133 -19.33 -9.26 31.59
N SER A 134 -20.66 -9.18 31.52
CA SER A 134 -21.51 -9.88 32.49
C SER A 134 -21.47 -11.39 32.27
N ALA A 135 -21.82 -12.18 33.28
CA ALA A 135 -21.92 -13.64 33.14
C ALA A 135 -22.89 -14.05 32.01
N PRO A 136 -24.13 -13.49 31.91
CA PRO A 136 -25.02 -13.81 30.80
C PRO A 136 -24.44 -13.49 29.41
N LEU A 137 -23.68 -12.40 29.29
CA LEU A 137 -23.02 -12.02 28.05
C LEU A 137 -21.87 -12.96 27.71
N THR A 138 -21.12 -13.41 28.71
CA THR A 138 -20.05 -14.40 28.56
C THR A 138 -20.62 -15.73 28.07
N ASP A 139 -21.69 -16.22 28.68
CA ASP A 139 -22.36 -17.46 28.28
C ASP A 139 -22.93 -17.36 26.87
N TYR A 140 -23.53 -16.21 26.52
CA TYR A 140 -23.99 -15.95 25.17
C TYR A 140 -22.84 -16.07 24.16
N LEU A 141 -21.71 -15.40 24.39
CA LEU A 141 -20.57 -15.42 23.48
C LEU A 141 -19.96 -16.83 23.35
N LEU A 142 -19.86 -17.59 24.45
CA LEU A 142 -19.45 -19.00 24.43
C LEU A 142 -20.39 -19.84 23.56
N SER A 143 -21.71 -19.68 23.70
CA SER A 143 -22.69 -20.39 22.86
C SER A 143 -22.54 -20.06 21.37
N LYS A 144 -22.14 -18.83 21.03
CA LYS A 144 -21.90 -18.42 19.63
C LYS A 144 -20.59 -18.98 19.07
N ILE A 145 -19.57 -19.17 19.91
CA ILE A 145 -18.36 -19.89 19.53
C ILE A 145 -18.72 -21.34 19.15
N ASP A 146 -19.51 -22.03 19.97
CA ASP A 146 -19.90 -23.41 19.69
C ASP A 146 -20.80 -23.50 18.45
N SER A 147 -21.73 -22.57 18.27
CA SER A 147 -22.55 -22.49 17.06
C SER A 147 -21.71 -22.28 15.79
N LEU A 148 -20.64 -21.49 15.85
CA LEU A 148 -19.74 -21.30 14.70
C LEU A 148 -18.96 -22.57 14.38
N LYS A 149 -18.49 -23.31 15.38
CA LYS A 149 -17.81 -24.60 15.17
C LYS A 149 -18.72 -25.58 14.44
N ILE A 150 -19.98 -25.72 14.89
CA ILE A 150 -20.97 -26.59 14.23
C ILE A 150 -21.19 -26.17 12.77
N LYS A 151 -21.39 -24.87 12.50
CA LYS A 151 -21.58 -24.36 11.13
C LYS A 151 -20.36 -24.60 10.24
N GLU A 152 -19.17 -24.45 10.79
CA GLU A 152 -17.92 -24.66 10.09
C GLU A 152 -17.71 -26.15 9.76
N ASP A 153 -17.95 -27.05 10.71
CA ASP A 153 -17.84 -28.49 10.49
C ASP A 153 -18.85 -28.96 9.43
N LEU A 154 -20.10 -28.47 9.47
CA LEU A 154 -21.10 -28.73 8.42
C LEU A 154 -20.67 -28.16 7.05
N PHE A 155 -20.07 -26.96 7.03
CA PHE A 155 -19.59 -26.35 5.79
C PHE A 155 -18.51 -27.22 5.14
N TYR A 156 -17.54 -27.73 5.90
CA TYR A 156 -16.47 -28.57 5.34
C TYR A 156 -16.93 -29.98 4.95
N GLN A 157 -17.97 -30.52 5.59
CA GLN A 157 -18.60 -31.77 5.12
C GLN A 157 -19.17 -31.60 3.71
N GLN A 158 -19.70 -30.42 3.40
CA GLN A 158 -20.32 -30.12 2.10
C GLN A 158 -19.33 -29.53 1.08
N ASN A 159 -18.31 -28.81 1.55
CA ASN A 159 -17.37 -28.04 0.73
C ASN A 159 -15.92 -28.27 1.21
N PRO A 160 -15.36 -29.47 1.07
CA PRO A 160 -14.09 -29.86 1.71
C PRO A 160 -12.86 -29.08 1.23
N THR A 161 -12.96 -28.40 0.08
CA THR A 161 -11.86 -27.62 -0.52
C THR A 161 -12.03 -26.11 -0.39
N GLN A 162 -13.17 -25.63 0.12
CA GLN A 162 -13.43 -24.20 0.27
C GLN A 162 -13.08 -23.71 1.67
N VAL A 163 -12.86 -22.40 1.83
CA VAL A 163 -12.57 -21.79 3.14
C VAL A 163 -13.85 -21.24 3.75
N PHE A 164 -14.19 -21.69 4.96
CA PHE A 164 -15.30 -21.12 5.70
C PHE A 164 -14.97 -19.69 6.17
N ASN A 165 -15.65 -18.69 5.61
CA ASN A 165 -15.48 -17.30 6.02
C ASN A 165 -16.46 -16.91 7.12
N SER A 166 -16.06 -17.11 8.38
CA SER A 166 -16.86 -16.77 9.55
C SER A 166 -16.79 -15.30 9.98
N TYR A 167 -15.98 -14.47 9.30
CA TYR A 167 -15.71 -13.09 9.72
C TYR A 167 -16.98 -12.26 9.88
N THR A 168 -17.87 -12.32 8.88
CA THR A 168 -19.13 -11.58 8.86
C THR A 168 -20.05 -12.01 10.01
N LEU A 169 -20.19 -13.32 10.26
CA LEU A 169 -21.03 -13.84 11.34
C LEU A 169 -20.48 -13.48 12.72
N GLN A 170 -19.16 -13.58 12.92
CA GLN A 170 -18.53 -13.20 14.18
C GLN A 170 -18.77 -11.71 14.50
N ASN A 171 -18.59 -10.83 13.51
CA ASN A 171 -18.86 -9.41 13.68
C ASN A 171 -20.33 -9.13 13.96
N GLN A 172 -21.26 -9.83 13.32
CA GLN A 172 -22.69 -9.71 13.63
C GLN A 172 -22.98 -10.08 15.09
N TYR A 173 -22.48 -11.23 15.56
CA TYR A 173 -22.69 -11.67 16.94
C TYR A 173 -22.13 -10.69 17.96
N ILE A 174 -20.89 -10.22 17.76
CA ILE A 174 -20.29 -9.26 18.67
C ILE A 174 -21.03 -7.91 18.61
N ASN A 175 -21.35 -7.42 17.42
CA ASN A 175 -21.98 -6.11 17.27
C ASN A 175 -23.36 -6.06 17.91
N SER A 176 -24.10 -7.18 17.91
CA SER A 176 -25.41 -7.25 18.54
C SER A 176 -25.42 -7.18 20.06
N VAL A 177 -24.28 -7.42 20.73
CA VAL A 177 -24.26 -7.61 22.19
C VAL A 177 -23.24 -6.75 22.93
N LEU A 178 -22.15 -6.35 22.29
CA LEU A 178 -21.20 -5.43 22.92
C LEU A 178 -21.66 -3.98 22.76
N SER A 179 -21.61 -3.24 23.86
CA SER A 179 -21.71 -1.78 23.85
C SER A 179 -20.56 -1.16 23.03
N ASP A 180 -20.71 0.10 22.61
CA ASP A 180 -19.67 0.79 21.85
C ASP A 180 -18.34 0.87 22.62
N LEU A 181 -18.39 1.07 23.95
CA LEU A 181 -17.21 1.11 24.81
C LEU A 181 -16.50 -0.26 24.84
N GLN A 182 -17.25 -1.35 25.02
CA GLN A 182 -16.70 -2.70 25.04
C GLN A 182 -16.14 -3.10 23.68
N TYR A 183 -16.85 -2.77 22.60
CA TYR A 183 -16.39 -3.03 21.25
C TYR A 183 -15.11 -2.25 20.93
N SER A 184 -15.03 -0.98 21.34
CA SER A 184 -13.83 -0.16 21.19
C SER A 184 -12.63 -0.79 21.90
N LYS A 185 -12.78 -1.17 23.17
CA LYS A 185 -11.71 -1.85 23.92
C LYS A 185 -11.26 -3.15 23.24
N LEU A 186 -12.21 -3.95 22.75
CA LEU A 186 -11.90 -5.20 22.04
C LEU A 186 -11.11 -4.95 20.76
N MET A 187 -11.47 -3.91 20.00
CA MET A 187 -10.76 -3.52 18.80
C MET A 187 -9.38 -2.94 19.10
N ASP A 188 -9.22 -2.20 20.20
CA ASP A 188 -7.92 -1.75 20.68
C ASP A 188 -7.03 -2.95 21.01
N ILE A 189 -7.52 -3.92 21.80
CA ILE A 189 -6.78 -5.15 22.13
C ILE A 189 -6.35 -5.90 20.87
N LYS A 190 -7.26 -6.09 19.91
CA LYS A 190 -6.99 -6.81 18.66
C LYS A 190 -6.02 -6.06 17.73
N GLY A 191 -6.15 -4.73 17.69
CA GLY A 191 -5.54 -3.89 16.66
C GLY A 191 -4.27 -3.17 17.08
N LYS A 192 -3.96 -3.08 18.38
CA LYS A 192 -2.91 -2.20 18.93
C LYS A 192 -1.55 -2.40 18.28
N GLU A 193 -1.04 -3.63 18.26
CA GLU A 193 0.29 -3.93 17.68
C GLU A 193 0.36 -3.60 16.18
N ARG A 194 -0.71 -3.90 15.45
CA ARG A 194 -0.81 -3.59 14.00
C ARG A 194 -0.88 -2.08 13.77
N ALA A 195 -1.69 -1.37 14.56
CA ALA A 195 -1.82 0.08 14.49
C ALA A 195 -0.50 0.76 14.82
N TYR A 196 0.23 0.28 15.83
CA TYR A 196 1.54 0.79 16.21
C TYR A 196 2.60 0.52 15.14
N SER A 197 2.66 -0.71 14.61
CA SER A 197 3.56 -1.05 13.50
C SER A 197 3.32 -0.17 12.29
N LYS A 198 2.05 0.06 11.93
CA LYS A 198 1.68 0.94 10.82
C LYS A 198 2.03 2.40 11.10
N ALA A 199 1.78 2.89 12.31
CA ALA A 199 2.12 4.24 12.73
C ALA A 199 3.63 4.50 12.65
N LYS A 200 4.46 3.52 13.04
CA LYS A 200 5.92 3.59 12.88
C LYS A 200 6.36 3.69 11.43
N ILE A 201 5.81 2.84 10.56
CA ILE A 201 6.10 2.88 9.11
C ILE A 201 5.74 4.26 8.52
N ASP A 202 4.57 4.79 8.87
CA ASP A 202 4.11 6.09 8.38
C ASP A 202 4.98 7.24 8.94
N TRP A 203 5.45 7.14 10.19
CA TRP A 203 6.42 8.08 10.78
C TRP A 203 7.80 8.05 10.10
N GLU A 204 8.33 6.85 9.84
CA GLU A 204 9.58 6.68 9.12
C GLU A 204 9.50 7.28 7.72
N GLU A 205 8.38 7.07 7.02
CA GLU A 205 8.15 7.65 5.69
C GLU A 205 8.04 9.19 5.75
N LEU A 206 7.36 9.75 6.75
CA LEU A 206 7.34 11.20 6.99
C LEU A 206 8.74 11.77 7.18
N THR A 207 9.56 11.10 7.99
CA THR A 207 10.94 11.51 8.29
C THR A 207 11.80 11.47 7.04
N GLN A 208 11.75 10.36 6.28
CA GLN A 208 12.49 10.21 5.03
C GLN A 208 12.12 11.27 3.98
N LYS A 209 10.88 11.75 3.99
CA LYS A 209 10.40 12.78 3.07
C LYS A 209 10.65 14.21 3.54
N GLY A 210 11.27 14.40 4.72
CA GLY A 210 11.46 15.72 5.32
C GLY A 210 10.15 16.39 5.76
N LEU A 211 9.07 15.62 5.95
CA LEU A 211 7.76 16.12 6.35
C LEU A 211 7.55 16.07 7.87
N ALA A 212 8.54 15.55 8.61
CA ALA A 212 8.52 15.43 10.07
C ALA A 212 9.12 16.65 10.80
N ILE A 213 9.42 17.73 10.09
CA ILE A 213 10.05 18.93 10.66
C ILE A 213 9.13 19.50 11.74
N ASN A 214 9.70 19.78 12.90
CA ASN A 214 9.02 20.27 14.11
C ASN A 214 7.94 19.32 14.69
N LEU A 215 7.87 18.07 14.25
CA LEU A 215 6.97 17.07 14.83
C LEU A 215 7.66 16.24 15.92
N ASN A 216 6.95 15.99 17.03
CA ASN A 216 7.41 15.07 18.06
C ASN A 216 7.00 13.63 17.72
N ALA A 217 7.99 12.74 17.58
CA ALA A 217 7.79 11.35 17.17
C ALA A 217 6.75 10.60 18.02
N ASP A 218 6.89 10.64 19.35
CA ASP A 218 6.02 9.89 20.26
C ASP A 218 4.57 10.38 20.20
N SER A 219 4.38 11.71 20.17
CA SER A 219 3.06 12.33 20.02
C SER A 219 2.43 11.98 18.67
N THR A 220 3.18 12.10 17.57
CA THR A 220 2.68 11.80 16.22
C THR A 220 2.33 10.32 16.06
N ILE A 221 3.20 9.40 16.50
CA ILE A 221 2.93 7.96 16.48
C ILE A 221 1.68 7.64 17.32
N SER A 222 1.55 8.24 18.51
CA SER A 222 0.37 8.05 19.36
C SER A 222 -0.93 8.52 18.68
N GLN A 223 -0.91 9.67 18.02
CA GLN A 223 -2.04 10.16 17.22
C GLN A 223 -2.39 9.21 16.08
N PHE A 224 -1.37 8.68 15.39
CA PHE A 224 -1.56 7.75 14.27
C PHE A 224 -2.19 6.44 14.74
N VAL A 225 -1.72 5.89 15.86
CA VAL A 225 -2.30 4.70 16.49
C VAL A 225 -3.77 4.92 16.80
N LYS A 226 -4.12 6.03 17.47
CA LYS A 226 -5.51 6.36 17.80
C LYS A 226 -6.39 6.45 16.54
N PHE A 227 -5.89 7.09 15.49
CA PHE A 227 -6.60 7.20 14.22
C PHE A 227 -6.85 5.82 13.58
N TYR A 228 -5.83 4.96 13.48
CA TYR A 228 -6.00 3.62 12.91
C TYR A 228 -6.93 2.73 13.73
N LEU A 229 -6.84 2.77 15.06
CA LEU A 229 -7.74 2.03 15.93
C LEU A 229 -9.19 2.50 15.76
N LYS A 230 -9.42 3.82 15.68
CA LYS A 230 -10.76 4.37 15.43
C LYS A 230 -11.29 3.98 14.04
N LYS A 231 -10.41 3.99 13.03
CA LYS A 231 -10.75 3.54 11.67
C LYS A 231 -11.16 2.06 11.69
N ASP A 232 -10.38 1.20 12.33
CA ASP A 232 -10.69 -0.23 12.48
C ASP A 232 -12.01 -0.46 13.23
N PHE A 233 -12.26 0.29 14.30
CA PHE A 233 -13.55 0.30 15.00
C PHE A 233 -14.70 0.59 14.04
N ILE A 234 -14.61 1.65 13.23
CA ILE A 234 -15.68 2.06 12.30
C ILE A 234 -15.93 0.97 11.25
N TYR A 235 -14.87 0.39 10.67
CA TYR A 235 -15.01 -0.69 9.69
C TYR A 235 -15.65 -1.95 10.28
N GLY A 236 -15.31 -2.31 11.52
CA GLY A 236 -15.88 -3.47 12.20
C GLY A 236 -17.32 -3.24 12.67
N ARG A 237 -17.57 -2.12 13.35
CA ARG A 237 -18.85 -1.79 13.98
C ARG A 237 -19.96 -1.59 12.96
N TYR A 238 -19.66 -0.90 11.87
CA TYR A 238 -20.63 -0.54 10.84
C TYR A 238 -20.45 -1.34 9.55
N GLN A 239 -19.87 -2.55 9.63
CA GLN A 239 -19.62 -3.40 8.46
C GLN A 239 -20.90 -3.63 7.62
N GLN A 240 -22.04 -3.80 8.29
CA GLN A 240 -23.35 -4.09 7.65
C GLN A 240 -24.14 -2.84 7.28
N ASN A 241 -23.74 -1.65 7.74
CA ASN A 241 -24.43 -0.40 7.48
C ASN A 241 -23.49 0.60 6.79
N LEU A 242 -23.40 0.47 5.46
CA LEU A 242 -22.43 1.20 4.64
C LEU A 242 -22.64 2.72 4.68
N SER A 243 -23.88 3.20 4.79
CA SER A 243 -24.20 4.64 4.85
C SER A 243 -23.71 5.23 6.17
N VAL A 244 -24.05 4.59 7.30
CA VAL A 244 -23.57 5.01 8.63
C VAL A 244 -22.04 4.92 8.71
N ARG A 245 -21.44 3.86 8.17
CA ARG A 245 -19.98 3.73 8.07
C ARG A 245 -19.35 4.90 7.33
N ARG A 246 -19.94 5.33 6.20
CA ARG A 246 -19.44 6.46 5.42
C ARG A 246 -19.45 7.75 6.24
N VAL A 247 -20.54 8.04 6.95
CA VAL A 247 -20.64 9.23 7.81
C VAL A 247 -19.57 9.21 8.91
N HIS A 248 -19.40 8.09 9.62
CA HIS A 248 -18.38 8.01 10.66
C HIS A 248 -16.94 8.09 10.12
N LEU A 249 -16.67 7.50 8.95
CA LEU A 249 -15.39 7.65 8.29
C LEU A 249 -15.13 9.11 7.90
N GLN A 250 -16.14 9.81 7.36
CA GLN A 250 -16.01 11.23 7.03
C GLN A 250 -15.62 12.05 8.27
N ASN A 251 -16.37 11.90 9.36
CA ASN A 251 -16.09 12.60 10.61
C ASN A 251 -14.68 12.26 11.16
N LEU A 252 -14.22 11.02 10.97
CA LEU A 252 -12.86 10.62 11.35
C LEU A 252 -11.80 11.33 10.47
N TYR A 253 -12.01 11.41 9.15
CA TYR A 253 -11.07 12.08 8.25
C TYR A 253 -11.05 13.61 8.44
N ASP A 254 -12.16 14.21 8.85
CA ASP A 254 -12.19 15.64 9.21
C ASP A 254 -11.28 15.94 10.43
N THR A 255 -11.08 14.95 11.31
CA THR A 255 -10.20 15.00 12.49
C THR A 255 -8.87 14.26 12.29
N GLU A 256 -8.51 13.94 11.05
CA GLU A 256 -7.24 13.28 10.74
C GLU A 256 -6.04 14.14 11.17
N PRO A 257 -5.02 13.57 11.83
CA PRO A 257 -3.82 14.29 12.20
C PRO A 257 -3.15 14.94 10.98
N ASP A 258 -2.70 16.20 11.11
CA ASP A 258 -2.08 16.94 10.00
C ASP A 258 -0.90 16.21 9.38
N ALA A 259 -0.08 15.56 10.21
CA ALA A 259 1.04 14.74 9.74
C ALA A 259 0.59 13.56 8.85
N MET A 260 -0.55 12.93 9.18
CA MET A 260 -1.15 11.87 8.36
C MET A 260 -1.64 12.43 7.01
N ARG A 261 -2.30 13.60 7.03
CA ARG A 261 -2.71 14.30 5.81
C ARG A 261 -1.52 14.65 4.92
N LYS A 262 -0.45 15.25 5.48
CA LYS A 262 0.81 15.55 4.77
C LYS A 262 1.37 14.29 4.10
N LEU A 263 1.41 13.18 4.83
CA LEU A 263 1.89 11.90 4.30
C LEU A 263 1.01 11.35 3.17
N TYR A 264 -0.32 11.33 3.35
CA TYR A 264 -1.29 10.91 2.33
C TYR A 264 -1.09 11.66 1.01
N TYR A 265 -0.96 12.98 1.08
CA TYR A 265 -0.73 13.82 -0.09
C TYR A 265 0.63 13.57 -0.73
N SER A 266 1.67 13.34 0.06
CA SER A 266 3.00 12.97 -0.45
C SER A 266 3.00 11.63 -1.21
N ARG A 267 2.16 10.67 -0.79
CA ARG A 267 1.98 9.38 -1.47
C ARG A 267 1.25 9.56 -2.79
N LYS A 268 0.20 10.40 -2.82
CA LYS A 268 -0.53 10.77 -4.05
C LYS A 268 0.40 11.41 -5.09
N TYR A 269 1.39 12.19 -4.65
CA TYR A 269 2.41 12.81 -5.53
C TYR A 269 3.33 11.79 -6.23
N LYS A 270 3.78 10.73 -5.55
CA LYS A 270 4.68 9.73 -6.15
C LYS A 270 3.98 8.92 -7.25
N ASN A 271 2.73 8.53 -6.99
CA ASN A 271 1.93 7.73 -7.92
C ASN A 271 1.54 8.49 -9.22
N THR A 272 1.60 9.82 -9.24
CA THR A 272 1.36 10.61 -10.47
C THR A 272 2.63 10.85 -11.29
N GLN A 273 3.81 10.88 -10.67
CA GLN A 273 5.10 10.96 -11.39
C GLN A 273 5.44 9.64 -12.11
N ASP A 274 5.21 8.50 -11.46
CA ASP A 274 5.55 7.16 -12.03
C ASP A 274 4.65 6.76 -13.21
N ASN A 275 3.50 7.42 -13.40
CA ASN A 275 2.51 7.05 -14.42
C ASN A 275 2.56 7.87 -15.71
N ASN A 276 3.56 8.75 -15.92
CA ASN A 276 3.73 9.57 -17.13
C ASN A 276 2.49 10.36 -17.61
N LYS A 277 1.43 10.42 -16.80
CA LYS A 277 0.30 11.31 -16.97
C LYS A 277 0.62 12.54 -16.13
N PRO A 278 0.85 13.73 -16.73
CA PRO A 278 0.96 14.98 -16.00
C PRO A 278 -0.42 15.35 -15.42
N GLY A 279 -0.91 14.54 -14.50
CA GLY A 279 -2.22 14.69 -13.89
C GLY A 279 -2.14 15.67 -12.73
N ASN A 280 -2.69 16.87 -12.93
CA ASN A 280 -3.32 17.76 -11.93
C ASN A 280 -2.83 17.57 -10.49
N PHE A 281 -1.54 17.81 -10.25
CA PHE A 281 -1.03 17.91 -8.89
C PHE A 281 -1.37 19.29 -8.34
N SER A 282 -1.95 19.32 -7.14
CA SER A 282 -2.35 20.57 -6.53
C SER A 282 -1.14 21.45 -6.21
N GLN A 283 -1.19 22.71 -6.63
CA GLN A 283 -0.17 23.70 -6.33
C GLN A 283 -0.08 24.02 -4.83
N PHE A 284 -1.18 23.86 -4.05
CA PHE A 284 -1.15 23.97 -2.59
C PHE A 284 -0.22 22.93 -1.95
N LEU A 285 -0.35 21.68 -2.39
CA LEU A 285 0.49 20.57 -1.89
C LEU A 285 1.95 20.73 -2.34
N PHE A 286 2.16 21.32 -3.52
CA PHE A 286 3.51 21.68 -3.97
C PHE A 286 4.15 22.73 -3.06
N ALA A 287 3.37 23.70 -2.58
CA ALA A 287 3.83 24.70 -1.63
C ALA A 287 4.17 24.06 -0.27
N ILE A 288 3.30 23.20 0.27
CA ILE A 288 3.54 22.47 1.52
C ILE A 288 4.83 21.64 1.46
N LYS A 289 5.10 20.97 0.34
CA LYS A 289 6.34 20.20 0.16
C LYS A 289 7.60 21.08 0.20
N ASN A 290 7.47 22.36 -0.12
CA ASN A 290 8.58 23.31 -0.19
C ASN A 290 8.51 24.36 0.93
N THR A 291 7.79 24.09 2.03
CA THR A 291 7.61 25.00 3.17
C THR A 291 8.91 25.68 3.60
N ASP A 292 9.99 24.92 3.81
CA ASP A 292 11.28 25.49 4.25
C ASP A 292 11.90 26.42 3.20
N LYS A 293 11.86 26.01 1.93
CA LYS A 293 12.42 26.82 0.82
C LYS A 293 11.63 28.10 0.58
N LEU A 294 10.37 28.11 0.99
CA LEU A 294 9.46 29.25 0.87
C LEU A 294 9.38 30.07 2.16
N GLY A 295 9.98 29.60 3.26
CA GLY A 295 9.85 30.22 4.58
C GLY A 295 8.40 30.38 5.03
N LEU A 296 7.55 29.36 4.84
CA LEU A 296 6.16 29.44 5.27
C LEU A 296 6.04 29.27 6.78
N SER A 297 5.15 30.04 7.41
CA SER A 297 4.75 29.82 8.80
C SER A 297 3.81 28.61 8.90
N GLU A 298 3.69 28.05 10.11
CA GLU A 298 2.76 26.95 10.39
C GLU A 298 1.31 27.30 10.04
N ASP A 299 0.88 28.54 10.29
CA ASP A 299 -0.46 29.02 9.93
C ASP A 299 -0.71 28.99 8.42
N LYS A 300 0.27 29.44 7.62
CA LYS A 300 0.17 29.38 6.15
C LYS A 300 0.17 27.94 5.65
N GLU A 301 0.98 27.07 6.26
CA GLU A 301 0.98 25.65 5.92
C GLU A 301 -0.39 24.99 6.18
N LYS A 302 -1.00 25.31 7.33
CA LYS A 302 -2.35 24.86 7.68
C LYS A 302 -3.41 25.39 6.73
N GLU A 303 -3.32 26.67 6.35
CA GLU A 303 -4.23 27.27 5.38
C GLU A 303 -4.11 26.62 3.99
N LEU A 304 -2.89 26.36 3.51
CA LEU A 304 -2.66 25.60 2.27
C LEU A 304 -3.24 24.19 2.35
N LEU A 305 -3.12 23.53 3.51
CA LEU A 305 -3.67 22.19 3.70
C LEU A 305 -5.20 22.22 3.67
N ASN A 306 -5.82 23.24 4.26
CA ASN A 306 -7.26 23.45 4.19
C ASN A 306 -7.73 23.66 2.74
N LYS A 307 -7.03 24.49 1.95
CA LYS A 307 -7.35 24.68 0.53
C LYS A 307 -7.12 23.44 -0.32
N ALA A 308 -6.12 22.63 0.00
CA ALA A 308 -5.94 21.32 -0.65
C ALA A 308 -7.13 20.38 -0.37
N ASN A 309 -7.65 20.38 0.86
CA ASN A 309 -8.84 19.60 1.22
C ASN A 309 -10.10 20.12 0.51
N GLU A 310 -10.33 21.44 0.50
CA GLU A 310 -11.44 22.07 -0.22
C GLU A 310 -11.40 21.72 -1.72
N LEU A 311 -10.22 21.78 -2.35
CA LEU A 311 -10.06 21.43 -3.75
C LEU A 311 -10.43 19.97 -4.05
N GLU A 312 -10.11 19.03 -3.16
CA GLU A 312 -10.50 17.64 -3.35
C GLU A 312 -12.02 17.46 -3.23
N LYS A 313 -12.69 18.16 -2.31
CA LYS A 313 -14.16 18.18 -2.24
C LYS A 313 -14.79 18.70 -3.53
N LEU A 314 -14.26 19.81 -4.07
CA LEU A 314 -14.72 20.37 -5.35
C LEU A 314 -14.53 19.40 -6.52
N LYS A 315 -13.41 18.65 -6.53
CA LYS A 315 -13.18 17.60 -7.53
C LYS A 315 -14.20 16.46 -7.39
N GLU A 316 -14.44 15.98 -6.17
CA GLU A 316 -15.40 14.91 -5.91
C GLU A 316 -16.82 15.32 -6.32
N GLU A 317 -17.25 16.53 -5.98
CA GLU A 317 -18.53 17.10 -6.40
C GLU A 317 -18.63 17.19 -7.92
N ALA A 318 -17.61 17.70 -8.60
CA ALA A 318 -17.58 17.78 -10.07
C ALA A 318 -17.65 16.39 -10.73
N TYR A 319 -16.89 15.40 -10.24
CA TYR A 319 -16.92 14.04 -10.76
C TYR A 319 -18.23 13.31 -10.47
N SER A 320 -18.94 13.68 -9.40
CA SER A 320 -20.26 13.14 -9.10
C SER A 320 -21.34 13.62 -10.09
N LEU A 321 -21.15 14.84 -10.64
CA LEU A 321 -22.04 15.42 -11.64
C LEU A 321 -21.71 14.92 -13.06
N ASP A 322 -20.41 14.83 -13.39
CA ASP A 322 -19.94 14.31 -14.68
C ASP A 322 -18.57 13.65 -14.52
N SER A 323 -18.57 12.32 -14.43
CA SER A 323 -17.35 11.52 -14.28
C SER A 323 -16.40 11.57 -15.48
N THR A 324 -16.85 12.07 -16.64
CA THR A 324 -16.06 12.08 -17.88
C THR A 324 -15.29 13.38 -18.09
N LYS A 325 -15.73 14.46 -17.42
CA LYS A 325 -15.12 15.78 -17.57
C LYS A 325 -14.05 16.01 -16.50
N PRO A 326 -12.79 16.28 -16.87
CA PRO A 326 -11.76 16.61 -15.90
C PRO A 326 -12.05 17.97 -15.25
N TYR A 327 -11.95 18.03 -13.91
CA TYR A 327 -12.02 19.28 -13.18
C TYR A 327 -10.77 20.12 -13.41
N ASP A 328 -10.94 21.34 -13.93
CA ASP A 328 -9.85 22.31 -14.11
C ASP A 328 -9.65 23.14 -12.84
N SER A 329 -8.65 22.76 -12.04
CA SER A 329 -8.36 23.43 -10.76
C SER A 329 -7.53 24.70 -10.90
N ARG A 330 -6.98 25.00 -12.09
CA ARG A 330 -5.86 25.94 -12.16
C ARG A 330 -6.22 27.36 -11.75
N LYS A 331 -7.41 27.84 -12.13
CA LYS A 331 -7.93 29.15 -11.70
C LYS A 331 -8.10 29.22 -10.18
N TYR A 332 -8.80 28.25 -9.60
CA TYR A 332 -9.03 28.18 -8.15
C TYR A 332 -7.71 28.18 -7.37
N GLU A 333 -6.75 27.38 -7.81
CA GLU A 333 -5.44 27.30 -7.16
C GLU A 333 -4.65 28.60 -7.29
N CYS A 334 -4.67 29.25 -8.46
CA CYS A 334 -4.00 30.54 -8.67
C CYS A 334 -4.56 31.63 -7.74
N GLU A 335 -5.89 31.79 -7.69
CA GLU A 335 -6.54 32.82 -6.89
C GLU A 335 -6.22 32.66 -5.39
N ASN A 336 -6.35 31.44 -4.87
CA ASN A 336 -6.11 31.18 -3.45
C ASN A 336 -4.62 31.25 -3.09
N LEU A 337 -3.71 30.80 -3.96
CA LEU A 337 -2.26 30.91 -3.69
C LEU A 337 -1.79 32.36 -3.61
N LYS A 338 -2.35 33.26 -4.44
CA LYS A 338 -2.06 34.70 -4.36
C LYS A 338 -2.52 35.33 -3.05
N GLN A 339 -3.54 34.78 -2.41
CA GLN A 339 -4.06 35.26 -1.13
C GLN A 339 -3.23 34.75 0.05
N ILE A 340 -2.80 33.48 -0.02
CA ILE A 340 -2.09 32.82 1.10
C ILE A 340 -0.60 33.17 1.11
N LEU A 341 0.03 33.16 -0.07
CA LEU A 341 1.46 33.40 -0.22
C LEU A 341 1.74 34.88 -0.44
N SER A 342 2.86 35.38 0.10
CA SER A 342 3.36 36.69 -0.33
C SER A 342 3.74 36.65 -1.81
N PRO A 343 3.78 37.79 -2.51
CA PRO A 343 4.20 37.83 -3.91
C PRO A 343 5.56 37.17 -4.16
N GLU A 344 6.51 37.35 -3.24
CA GLU A 344 7.84 36.73 -3.30
C GLU A 344 7.76 35.20 -3.07
N GLN A 345 6.99 34.76 -2.07
CA GLN A 345 6.78 33.33 -1.83
C GLN A 345 6.12 32.64 -3.02
N TYR A 346 5.13 33.28 -3.65
CA TYR A 346 4.47 32.72 -4.81
C TYR A 346 5.40 32.67 -6.03
N GLU A 347 6.21 33.71 -6.26
CA GLU A 347 7.22 33.69 -7.32
C GLU A 347 8.25 32.57 -7.10
N ASN A 348 8.74 32.41 -5.87
CA ASN A 348 9.67 31.34 -5.51
C ASN A 348 9.05 29.95 -5.70
N LEU A 349 7.78 29.76 -5.36
CA LEU A 349 7.04 28.53 -5.61
C LEU A 349 7.04 28.18 -7.11
N LEU A 350 6.69 29.15 -7.95
CA LEU A 350 6.64 28.98 -9.40
C LEU A 350 8.03 28.73 -9.99
N ASN A 351 9.06 29.41 -9.49
CA ASN A 351 10.45 29.16 -9.87
C ASN A 351 10.88 27.71 -9.59
N ILE A 352 10.58 27.22 -8.39
CA ILE A 352 10.88 25.82 -8.02
C ILE A 352 10.10 24.85 -8.93
N LYS A 353 8.82 25.11 -9.17
CA LYS A 353 7.93 24.28 -10.00
C LYS A 353 8.40 24.20 -11.46
N ASN A 354 8.76 25.34 -12.05
CA ASN A 354 8.92 25.49 -13.49
C ASN A 354 10.38 25.41 -13.96
N SER A 355 11.37 25.56 -13.07
CA SER A 355 12.80 25.57 -13.42
C SER A 355 13.26 24.36 -14.24
N GLY A 356 12.84 23.15 -13.87
CA GLY A 356 13.20 21.93 -14.60
C GLY A 356 12.64 21.90 -16.03
N ARG A 357 11.38 22.29 -16.20
CA ARG A 357 10.71 22.38 -17.51
C ARG A 357 11.37 23.45 -18.39
N ALA A 358 11.69 24.61 -17.81
CA ALA A 358 12.34 25.70 -18.50
C ALA A 358 13.73 25.31 -19.02
N LYS A 359 14.55 24.67 -18.17
CA LYS A 359 15.86 24.14 -18.57
C LYS A 359 15.74 23.11 -19.69
N ASN A 360 14.80 22.16 -19.58
CA ASN A 360 14.60 21.14 -20.61
C ASN A 360 14.21 21.76 -21.97
N ALA A 361 13.32 22.76 -21.98
CA ALA A 361 12.97 23.48 -23.19
C ALA A 361 14.19 24.20 -23.82
N ALA A 362 15.00 24.86 -22.99
CA ALA A 362 16.23 25.51 -23.43
C ALA A 362 17.24 24.53 -24.06
N TYR A 363 17.43 23.35 -23.45
CA TYR A 363 18.30 22.31 -24.01
C TYR A 363 17.77 21.73 -25.32
N THR A 364 16.46 21.59 -25.46
CA THR A 364 15.83 21.14 -26.72
C THR A 364 16.07 22.15 -27.84
N ASP A 365 15.84 23.44 -27.58
CA ASP A 365 16.10 24.50 -28.56
C ASP A 365 17.57 24.65 -28.92
N TRP A 366 18.48 24.54 -27.94
CA TRP A 366 19.92 24.53 -28.20
C TRP A 366 20.34 23.38 -29.12
N ARG A 367 19.76 22.19 -28.90
CA ARG A 367 19.99 21.02 -29.77
C ARG A 367 19.51 21.27 -31.18
N GLU A 368 18.34 21.88 -31.35
CA GLU A 368 17.82 22.22 -32.67
C GLU A 368 18.69 23.29 -33.36
N LEU A 369 19.13 24.33 -32.64
CA LEU A 369 20.09 25.30 -33.16
C LEU A 369 21.37 24.63 -33.65
N THR A 370 21.89 23.66 -32.89
CA THR A 370 23.08 22.88 -33.26
C THR A 370 22.83 22.08 -34.55
N GLN A 371 21.70 21.37 -34.62
CA GLN A 371 21.32 20.56 -35.80
C GLN A 371 21.17 21.40 -37.07
N ARG A 372 20.70 22.65 -36.93
CA ARG A 372 20.54 23.58 -38.04
C ARG A 372 21.82 24.37 -38.37
N ASN A 373 22.94 24.09 -37.70
CA ASN A 373 24.19 24.86 -37.79
C ASN A 373 24.02 26.36 -37.50
N MET A 374 23.10 26.71 -36.60
CA MET A 374 22.76 28.08 -36.22
C MET A 374 23.45 28.54 -34.91
N ILE A 375 24.50 27.83 -34.48
CA ILE A 375 25.23 28.11 -33.24
C ILE A 375 26.42 29.06 -33.43
N ALA A 376 26.72 29.47 -34.67
CA ALA A 376 27.83 30.38 -34.95
C ALA A 376 27.63 31.71 -34.21
N GLY A 377 28.61 32.12 -33.40
CA GLY A 377 28.54 33.35 -32.60
C GLY A 377 27.76 33.23 -31.28
N HIS A 378 27.30 32.03 -30.91
CA HIS A 378 26.62 31.78 -29.64
C HIS A 378 27.48 30.95 -28.70
N ASP A 379 27.66 31.44 -27.47
CA ASP A 379 28.19 30.61 -26.38
C ASP A 379 27.09 29.68 -25.85
N LYS A 380 27.42 28.40 -25.67
CA LYS A 380 26.45 27.38 -25.26
C LYS A 380 25.83 27.68 -23.91
N ASP A 381 26.66 27.94 -22.91
CA ASP A 381 26.19 28.03 -21.53
C ASP A 381 25.41 29.33 -21.31
N SER A 382 25.87 30.45 -21.88
CA SER A 382 25.15 31.73 -21.89
C SER A 382 23.80 31.60 -22.61
N THR A 383 23.78 30.98 -23.81
CA THR A 383 22.55 30.84 -24.58
C THR A 383 21.53 29.94 -23.86
N ILE A 384 21.98 28.83 -23.27
CA ILE A 384 21.09 27.95 -22.49
C ILE A 384 20.55 28.69 -21.26
N ALA A 385 21.36 29.52 -20.59
CA ALA A 385 20.91 30.32 -19.46
C ALA A 385 19.84 31.35 -19.88
N GLU A 386 20.07 32.10 -20.96
CA GLU A 386 19.10 33.07 -21.51
C GLU A 386 17.78 32.41 -21.93
N LEU A 387 17.86 31.28 -22.63
CA LEU A 387 16.68 30.50 -23.04
C LEU A 387 15.93 29.95 -21.81
N SER A 388 16.66 29.42 -20.83
CA SER A 388 16.06 28.88 -19.60
C SER A 388 15.33 29.98 -18.82
N ASP A 389 15.93 31.15 -18.69
CA ASP A 389 15.32 32.30 -18.02
C ASP A 389 14.06 32.79 -18.75
N TYR A 390 14.13 32.91 -20.09
CA TYR A 390 12.96 33.24 -20.90
C TYR A 390 11.81 32.24 -20.69
N TYR A 391 12.09 30.94 -20.76
CA TYR A 391 11.07 29.90 -20.57
C TYR A 391 10.52 29.87 -19.15
N LEU A 392 11.36 30.16 -18.15
CA LEU A 392 10.91 30.25 -16.76
C LEU A 392 9.93 31.39 -16.58
N ARG A 393 10.28 32.61 -17.04
CA ARG A 393 9.40 33.79 -17.00
C ARG A 393 8.09 33.53 -17.71
N ARG A 394 8.12 32.88 -18.88
CA ARG A 394 6.93 32.52 -19.65
C ARG A 394 6.03 31.52 -18.91
N LEU A 395 6.59 30.46 -18.34
CA LEU A 395 5.83 29.46 -17.58
C LEU A 395 5.23 30.07 -16.30
N ASN A 396 6.00 30.88 -15.58
CA ASN A 396 5.51 31.59 -14.40
C ASN A 396 4.38 32.55 -14.76
N ALA A 397 4.49 33.30 -15.87
CA ALA A 397 3.43 34.19 -16.32
C ALA A 397 2.12 33.46 -16.64
N ILE A 398 2.20 32.24 -17.19
CA ILE A 398 1.03 31.39 -17.41
C ILE A 398 0.40 31.04 -16.06
N ASP A 399 1.15 30.41 -15.17
CA ASP A 399 0.62 29.95 -13.87
C ASP A 399 0.11 31.11 -13.00
N LYS A 400 0.82 32.25 -13.00
CA LYS A 400 0.54 33.42 -12.15
C LYS A 400 -0.68 34.23 -12.60
N ASN A 401 -1.08 34.12 -13.86
CA ASN A 401 -2.22 34.88 -14.40
C ASN A 401 -3.33 33.95 -14.92
N GLU A 402 -3.39 32.71 -14.44
CA GLU A 402 -4.37 31.74 -14.92
C GLU A 402 -5.82 32.12 -14.60
N ASP A 403 -6.01 32.94 -13.57
CA ASP A 403 -7.25 33.57 -13.14
C ASP A 403 -7.69 34.75 -14.04
N ASP A 404 -6.76 35.36 -14.76
CA ASP A 404 -6.97 36.51 -15.64
C ASP A 404 -6.32 36.28 -17.02
N LYS A 405 -7.11 35.71 -17.94
CA LYS A 405 -6.63 35.36 -19.29
C LYS A 405 -6.25 36.55 -20.16
N ILE A 406 -6.82 37.73 -19.89
CA ILE A 406 -6.47 38.96 -20.62
C ILE A 406 -5.07 39.37 -20.21
N ARG A 407 -4.84 39.52 -18.90
CA ARG A 407 -3.52 39.84 -18.35
C ARG A 407 -2.47 38.80 -18.71
N GLN A 408 -2.83 37.51 -18.68
CA GLN A 408 -1.95 36.43 -19.13
C GLN A 408 -1.50 36.64 -20.57
N SER A 409 -2.43 36.93 -21.48
CA SER A 409 -2.13 37.19 -22.89
C SER A 409 -1.21 38.39 -23.07
N ASP A 410 -1.48 39.49 -22.37
CA ASP A 410 -0.69 40.73 -22.47
C ASP A 410 0.76 40.50 -22.00
N VAL A 411 0.95 39.89 -20.83
CA VAL A 411 2.30 39.58 -20.31
C VAL A 411 3.05 38.61 -21.22
N LEU A 412 2.35 37.62 -21.79
CA LEU A 412 2.98 36.68 -22.73
C LEU A 412 3.43 37.35 -24.02
N LYS A 413 2.69 38.36 -24.48
CA LYS A 413 3.07 39.17 -25.65
C LYS A 413 4.33 39.99 -25.36
N GLU A 414 4.38 40.68 -24.23
CA GLU A 414 5.57 41.43 -23.79
C GLU A 414 6.81 40.52 -23.65
N LEU A 415 6.63 39.33 -23.07
CA LEU A 415 7.71 38.35 -22.99
C LEU A 415 8.15 37.88 -24.37
N TYR A 416 7.20 37.60 -25.28
CA TYR A 416 7.52 37.20 -26.64
C TYR A 416 8.37 38.25 -27.38
N ASP A 417 8.15 39.54 -27.14
CA ASP A 417 8.92 40.62 -27.76
C ASP A 417 10.35 40.72 -27.19
N THR A 418 10.57 40.27 -25.95
CA THR A 418 11.88 40.26 -25.26
C THR A 418 12.62 38.91 -25.32
N LYS A 419 12.17 37.99 -26.18
CA LYS A 419 12.81 36.66 -26.34
C LYS A 419 14.28 36.76 -26.78
N PRO A 420 15.15 35.83 -26.35
CA PRO A 420 16.56 35.81 -26.75
C PRO A 420 16.74 35.74 -28.27
N ASN A 421 17.82 36.35 -28.77
CA ASN A 421 18.14 36.39 -30.21
C ASN A 421 18.22 34.98 -30.83
N ALA A 422 18.81 34.03 -30.11
CA ALA A 422 18.91 32.63 -30.53
C ALA A 422 17.51 32.01 -30.75
N LEU A 423 16.56 32.24 -29.84
CA LEU A 423 15.17 31.78 -30.00
C LEU A 423 14.47 32.51 -31.15
N SER A 424 14.70 33.82 -31.31
CA SER A 424 14.12 34.56 -32.43
C SER A 424 14.61 34.04 -33.78
N ALA A 425 15.89 33.67 -33.90
CA ALA A 425 16.44 33.08 -35.11
C ALA A 425 15.82 31.70 -35.37
N LEU A 426 15.72 30.87 -34.33
CA LEU A 426 15.11 29.54 -34.42
C LEU A 426 13.63 29.59 -34.85
N ILE A 427 12.84 30.49 -34.28
CA ILE A 427 11.42 30.69 -34.66
C ILE A 427 11.29 31.12 -36.13
N LYS A 428 12.18 32.00 -36.61
CA LYS A 428 12.20 32.38 -38.03
C LYS A 428 12.51 31.17 -38.92
N ALA A 429 13.52 30.39 -38.57
CA ALA A 429 13.90 29.18 -39.30
C ALA A 429 12.77 28.13 -39.33
N ARG A 430 12.05 27.94 -38.21
CA ARG A 430 10.87 27.06 -38.11
C ARG A 430 9.70 27.48 -39.01
N ARG A 431 9.63 28.74 -39.45
CA ARG A 431 8.57 29.28 -40.31
C ARG A 431 8.93 29.31 -41.80
N SER A 432 10.17 29.01 -42.17
CA SER A 432 10.63 29.04 -43.55
C SER A 432 10.18 27.79 -44.32
N PRO A 433 9.41 27.92 -45.42
CA PRO A 433 9.06 26.80 -46.28
C PRO A 433 10.34 26.21 -46.90
N GLY A 434 10.61 24.93 -46.67
CA GLY A 434 11.82 24.23 -47.14
C GLY A 434 12.84 23.89 -46.05
N ASN A 435 12.60 24.30 -44.80
CA ASN A 435 13.45 23.96 -43.65
C ASN A 435 12.71 23.10 -42.60
N ASP A 436 11.72 22.34 -43.08
CA ASP A 436 10.95 21.40 -42.29
C ASP A 436 11.83 20.20 -41.92
N THR A 437 12.42 20.27 -40.73
CA THR A 437 12.84 19.08 -39.98
C THR A 437 11.63 18.28 -39.44
N GLN A 438 10.41 18.53 -39.96
CA GLN A 438 9.15 17.84 -39.66
C GLN A 438 9.14 16.32 -39.98
N GLY A 439 10.29 15.72 -40.31
CA GLY A 439 10.50 14.27 -40.33
C GLY A 439 10.97 13.68 -38.99
N GLN A 440 11.33 14.50 -38.00
CA GLN A 440 11.60 14.05 -36.62
C GLN A 440 10.56 14.65 -35.69
N SER A 441 9.56 13.83 -35.36
CA SER A 441 8.37 14.18 -34.59
C SER A 441 8.71 14.76 -33.21
N PHE A 442 8.57 16.08 -33.07
CA PHE A 442 8.24 16.71 -31.78
C PHE A 442 6.80 17.23 -31.88
N GLN A 443 5.89 16.56 -31.17
CA GLN A 443 4.56 17.10 -30.91
C GLN A 443 4.69 18.17 -29.81
N TRP A 444 4.28 19.40 -30.15
CA TRP A 444 4.20 20.54 -29.23
C TRP A 444 3.13 20.34 -28.16
#